data_AF-A0A941DFK1-F1
#
_entry.id   AF-A0A941DFK1-F1
#
_cell.length_a   1.000
_cell.length_b   1.000
_cell.length_c   1.000
_cell.angle_alpha   90.00
_cell.angle_beta   90.00
_cell.angle_gamma   90.00
#
_symmetry.space_group_name_H-M   'P 1'
#
loop_
_entity.id
_entity.type
_entity.pdbx_description
1 polymer ?
#
loop_
_entity_poly.entity_id
_entity_poly.type
_entity_poly.pdbx_seq_one_letter_code
_entity_poly.pdbx_strand_id
1 'polypeptide(L)'
;MNNSLWNPLVKKISRPLLAVSLSCAALVSLQGCVAVVVGGAVMGTLAATDRRTFGAQTEDKAIVLKGESAVKRALGDAAHINVNSFNRVALLTGEVADAQARATAEREVKAIQGVLAVQNELVISGLSNLSARSSDVVITTKVKASIVDTKDLYSSAFKVVTEAGTVFLMGRVTHREGDLAARVAAGVNGVRKVVKVFEYITEDELKTMLATPSKVDLNEENK
;
A
#
# COMPACT_ATOMS: atom_id res chain seq x y z
N MET A 1 -14.41 66.42 -2.71
CA MET A 1 -13.24 65.97 -1.92
C MET A 1 -13.70 64.87 -0.99
N ASN A 2 -12.83 63.88 -0.80
CA ASN A 2 -13.13 62.45 -0.57
C ASN A 2 -13.90 62.14 0.73
N ASN A 3 -14.98 61.36 0.62
CA ASN A 3 -15.76 60.82 1.75
C ASN A 3 -15.11 59.51 2.23
N SER A 4 -14.46 59.54 3.39
CA SER A 4 -13.96 58.35 4.10
C SER A 4 -14.63 58.26 5.47
N LEU A 5 -15.92 57.92 5.46
CA LEU A 5 -16.64 57.46 6.65
C LEU A 5 -16.53 55.93 6.72
N TRP A 6 -15.41 55.43 7.23
CA TRP A 6 -15.26 54.02 7.57
C TRP A 6 -15.65 53.79 9.04
N ASN A 7 -16.78 53.10 9.23
CA ASN A 7 -17.32 52.73 10.53
C ASN A 7 -16.33 51.90 11.38
N PRO A 8 -16.18 52.19 12.69
CA PRO A 8 -15.29 51.43 13.59
C PRO A 8 -15.76 49.98 13.85
N LEU A 9 -16.99 49.64 13.45
CA LEU A 9 -17.55 48.28 13.50
C LEU A 9 -16.83 47.29 12.58
N VAL A 10 -16.35 47.74 11.41
CA VAL A 10 -15.71 46.87 10.41
C VAL A 10 -14.35 46.36 10.89
N LYS A 11 -13.59 47.19 11.64
CA LYS A 11 -12.29 46.78 12.23
C LYS A 11 -12.42 45.81 13.40
N LYS A 12 -13.55 45.81 14.11
CA LYS A 12 -13.77 44.91 15.27
C LYS A 12 -14.20 43.50 14.82
N ILE A 13 -14.83 43.39 13.66
CA ILE A 13 -15.30 42.14 13.05
C ILE A 13 -14.22 41.45 12.19
N SER A 14 -13.26 42.20 11.63
CA SER A 14 -12.20 41.62 10.80
C SER A 14 -11.17 40.78 11.58
N ARG A 15 -10.94 41.08 12.86
CA ARG A 15 -9.99 40.35 13.73
C ARG A 15 -10.46 38.92 14.09
N PRO A 16 -11.72 38.68 14.51
CA PRO A 16 -12.20 37.32 14.75
C PRO A 16 -12.38 36.52 13.45
N LEU A 17 -12.71 37.16 12.32
CA LEU A 17 -12.83 36.48 11.02
C LEU A 17 -11.48 35.99 10.48
N LEU A 18 -10.40 36.74 10.69
CA LEU A 18 -9.03 36.32 10.34
C LEU A 18 -8.52 35.18 11.24
N ALA A 19 -8.90 35.17 12.52
CA ALA A 19 -8.54 34.10 13.45
C ALA A 19 -9.30 32.79 13.16
N VAL A 20 -10.56 32.88 12.74
CA VAL A 20 -11.37 31.72 12.33
C VAL A 20 -10.90 31.16 10.98
N SER A 21 -10.52 32.00 10.02
CA SER A 21 -9.99 31.50 8.73
C SER A 21 -8.62 30.84 8.88
N LEU A 22 -7.74 31.34 9.76
CA LEU A 22 -6.44 30.74 10.05
C LEU A 22 -6.58 29.39 10.79
N SER A 23 -7.60 29.26 11.65
CA SER A 23 -7.91 28.00 12.35
C SER A 23 -8.53 26.96 11.40
N CYS A 24 -9.36 27.36 10.45
CA CYS A 24 -9.90 26.45 9.41
C CYS A 24 -8.84 26.02 8.39
N ALA A 25 -7.87 26.89 8.06
CA ALA A 25 -6.76 26.53 7.17
C ALA A 25 -5.83 25.48 7.79
N ALA A 26 -5.62 25.52 9.12
CA ALA A 26 -4.85 24.51 9.86
C ALA A 26 -5.54 23.14 9.91
N LEU A 27 -6.87 23.08 9.82
CA LEU A 27 -7.63 21.83 9.73
C LEU A 27 -7.59 21.20 8.32
N VAL A 28 -7.36 22.01 7.28
CA VAL A 28 -7.29 21.55 5.88
C VAL A 28 -5.86 21.18 5.46
N SER A 29 -4.83 21.78 6.06
CA SER A 29 -3.43 21.37 5.80
C SER A 29 -3.03 20.06 6.48
N LEU A 30 -3.91 19.47 7.31
CA LEU A 30 -3.78 18.12 7.83
C LEU A 30 -4.48 17.05 6.98
N GLN A 31 -4.66 17.30 5.68
CA GLN A 31 -4.98 16.27 4.68
C GLN A 31 -3.73 15.42 4.35
N GLY A 32 -2.95 15.05 5.36
CA GLY A 32 -2.22 13.79 5.34
C GLY A 32 -3.23 12.70 5.66
N CYS A 33 -3.28 11.64 4.84
CA CYS A 33 -4.20 10.51 4.89
C CYS A 33 -4.92 10.32 6.23
N VAL A 34 -6.24 10.53 6.22
CA VAL A 34 -7.21 10.25 7.29
C VAL A 34 -6.74 9.12 8.21
N ALA A 35 -6.09 9.48 9.32
CA ALA A 35 -5.98 8.64 10.49
C ALA A 35 -7.18 8.97 11.36
N VAL A 36 -8.29 8.26 11.12
CA VAL A 36 -9.39 8.20 12.09
C VAL A 36 -8.83 7.51 13.34
N VAL A 37 -8.40 8.32 14.31
CA VAL A 37 -7.90 7.86 15.62
C VAL A 37 -9.11 7.41 16.45
N VAL A 38 -9.46 6.14 16.33
CA VAL A 38 -10.39 5.47 17.26
C VAL A 38 -9.54 4.83 18.36
N GLY A 39 -9.18 5.60 19.40
CA GLY A 39 -8.63 5.10 20.66
C GLY A 39 -7.26 4.39 20.60
N GLY A 40 -6.39 4.64 21.59
CA GLY A 40 -5.05 4.02 21.67
C GLY A 40 -5.03 2.49 21.63
N ALA A 41 -6.14 1.83 21.96
CA ALA A 41 -6.26 0.37 21.88
C ALA A 41 -6.25 -0.16 20.43
N VAL A 42 -6.87 0.53 19.46
CA VAL A 42 -6.93 0.05 18.07
C VAL A 42 -5.56 0.19 17.39
N MET A 43 -4.84 1.29 17.64
CA MET A 43 -3.49 1.51 17.11
C MET A 43 -2.49 0.43 17.56
N GLY A 44 -2.57 -0.03 18.81
CA GLY A 44 -1.72 -1.12 19.32
C GLY A 44 -2.00 -2.47 18.65
N THR A 45 -3.27 -2.79 18.36
CA THR A 45 -3.65 -4.06 17.72
C THR A 45 -3.26 -4.14 16.24
N LEU A 46 -3.26 -3.02 15.51
CA LEU A 46 -2.84 -2.99 14.11
C LEU A 46 -1.33 -3.23 13.97
N ALA A 47 -0.53 -2.66 14.88
CA ALA A 47 0.92 -2.93 14.95
C ALA A 47 1.22 -4.38 15.36
N ALA A 48 0.38 -5.00 16.20
CA ALA A 48 0.56 -6.39 16.64
C ALA A 48 0.19 -7.44 15.59
N THR A 49 -0.54 -7.06 14.54
CA THR A 49 -1.05 -8.01 13.53
C THR A 49 -0.30 -7.93 12.20
N ASP A 50 0.46 -6.85 11.95
CA ASP A 50 1.46 -6.85 10.87
C ASP A 50 2.62 -7.76 11.28
N ARG A 51 2.87 -8.78 10.47
CA ARG A 51 3.87 -9.82 10.74
C ARG A 51 5.26 -9.44 10.19
N ARG A 52 5.40 -8.24 9.64
CA ARG A 52 6.68 -7.68 9.17
C ARG A 52 7.29 -6.80 10.24
N THR A 53 8.61 -6.88 10.35
CA THR A 53 9.39 -5.95 11.18
C THR A 53 9.35 -4.55 10.57
N PHE A 54 9.61 -3.53 11.40
CA PHE A 54 9.75 -2.14 10.90
C PHE A 54 10.89 -2.01 9.87
N GLY A 55 11.98 -2.77 10.05
CA GLY A 55 13.05 -2.90 9.07
C GLY A 55 12.55 -3.40 7.72
N ALA A 56 11.79 -4.51 7.70
CA ALA A 56 11.23 -5.07 6.47
C ALA A 56 10.23 -4.11 5.79
N GLN A 57 9.43 -3.37 6.55
CA GLN A 57 8.52 -2.35 5.98
C GLN A 57 9.29 -1.18 5.35
N THR A 58 10.43 -0.80 5.92
CA THR A 58 11.29 0.25 5.39
C THR A 58 12.01 -0.24 4.12
N GLU A 59 12.53 -1.47 4.15
CA GLU A 59 13.10 -2.15 2.99
C GLU A 59 12.07 -2.28 1.85
N ASP A 60 10.83 -2.67 2.14
CA ASP A 60 9.73 -2.75 1.16
C ASP A 60 9.53 -1.42 0.41
N LYS A 61 9.51 -0.29 1.14
CA LYS A 61 9.38 1.04 0.52
C LYS A 61 10.59 1.37 -0.34
N ALA A 62 11.79 1.06 0.13
CA ALA A 62 13.01 1.27 -0.62
C ALA A 62 13.04 0.43 -1.91
N ILE A 63 12.59 -0.82 -1.86
CA ILE A 63 12.47 -1.72 -3.01
C ILE A 63 11.49 -1.14 -4.04
N VAL A 64 10.32 -0.67 -3.61
CA VAL A 64 9.33 -0.05 -4.51
C VAL A 64 9.94 1.16 -5.22
N LEU A 65 10.49 2.13 -4.48
CA LEU A 65 11.05 3.35 -5.05
C LEU A 65 12.23 3.08 -6.00
N LYS A 66 13.16 2.21 -5.59
CA LYS A 66 14.31 1.82 -6.42
C LYS A 66 13.86 1.01 -7.63
N GLY A 67 12.87 0.14 -7.47
CA GLY A 67 12.30 -0.70 -8.52
C GLY A 67 11.64 0.11 -9.61
N GLU A 68 10.74 1.02 -9.24
CA GLU A 68 10.11 1.95 -10.18
C GLU A 68 11.16 2.77 -10.94
N SER A 69 12.18 3.29 -10.23
CA SER A 69 13.27 4.03 -10.85
C SER A 69 14.13 3.18 -11.79
N ALA A 70 14.47 1.95 -11.42
CA ALA A 70 15.29 1.05 -12.22
C ALA A 70 14.57 0.62 -13.50
N VAL A 71 13.31 0.20 -13.36
CA VAL A 71 12.48 -0.20 -14.50
C VAL A 71 12.25 0.97 -15.46
N LYS A 72 11.92 2.16 -14.93
CA LYS A 72 11.74 3.36 -15.76
C LYS A 72 13.01 3.74 -16.52
N ARG A 73 14.19 3.63 -15.88
CA ARG A 73 15.47 3.90 -16.55
C ARG A 73 15.78 2.89 -17.66
N ALA A 74 15.43 1.62 -17.47
CA ALA A 74 15.74 0.56 -18.42
C ALA A 74 14.77 0.51 -19.62
N LEU A 75 13.48 0.80 -19.41
CA LEU A 75 12.42 0.56 -20.39
C LEU A 75 11.70 1.83 -20.87
N GLY A 76 11.93 2.97 -20.20
CA GLY A 76 11.28 4.24 -20.54
C GLY A 76 9.76 4.23 -20.33
N ASP A 77 9.08 5.18 -20.96
CA ASP A 77 7.62 5.37 -20.79
C ASP A 77 6.77 4.45 -21.71
N ALA A 78 7.42 3.62 -22.54
CA ALA A 78 6.75 2.68 -23.42
C ALA A 78 6.23 1.43 -22.69
N ALA A 79 6.72 1.17 -21.47
CA ALA A 79 6.26 0.11 -20.59
C ALA A 79 5.44 0.70 -19.44
N HIS A 80 4.35 0.04 -19.07
CA HIS A 80 3.59 0.39 -17.87
C HIS A 80 3.80 -0.69 -16.83
N ILE A 81 4.68 -0.44 -15.88
CA ILE A 81 5.07 -1.43 -14.87
C ILE A 81 4.84 -0.82 -13.49
N ASN A 82 4.04 -1.51 -12.69
CA ASN A 82 3.83 -1.23 -11.28
C ASN A 82 4.72 -2.16 -10.46
N VAL A 83 5.45 -1.60 -9.48
CA VAL A 83 6.33 -2.36 -8.59
C VAL A 83 5.78 -2.31 -7.19
N ASN A 84 5.44 -3.46 -6.64
CA ASN A 84 4.94 -3.58 -5.28
C ASN A 84 5.87 -4.49 -4.48
N SER A 85 6.13 -4.19 -3.20
CA SER A 85 6.86 -5.08 -2.29
C SER A 85 6.02 -5.43 -1.06
N PHE A 86 6.20 -6.66 -0.56
CA PHE A 86 5.76 -7.09 0.76
C PHE A 86 6.77 -8.08 1.34
N ASN A 87 7.32 -7.77 2.51
CA ASN A 87 8.36 -8.56 3.16
C ASN A 87 9.54 -8.89 2.23
N ARG A 88 10.02 -7.90 1.48
CA ARG A 88 11.11 -7.98 0.49
C ARG A 88 10.85 -8.87 -0.73
N VAL A 89 9.65 -9.40 -0.90
CA VAL A 89 9.21 -10.04 -2.14
C VAL A 89 8.62 -8.96 -3.04
N ALA A 90 9.27 -8.71 -4.17
CA ALA A 90 8.79 -7.76 -5.16
C ALA A 90 7.79 -8.44 -6.11
N LEU A 91 6.72 -7.74 -6.47
CA LEU A 91 5.72 -8.11 -7.45
C LEU A 91 5.75 -7.07 -8.57
N LEU A 92 5.88 -7.55 -9.81
CA LEU A 92 5.79 -6.72 -11.02
C LEU A 92 4.47 -7.01 -11.73
N THR A 93 3.65 -5.97 -11.93
CA THR A 93 2.39 -6.03 -12.70
C THR A 93 2.35 -4.96 -13.76
N GLY A 94 1.45 -5.12 -14.74
CA GLY A 94 1.26 -4.19 -15.85
C GLY A 94 1.63 -4.81 -17.20
N GLU A 95 2.02 -3.96 -18.15
CA GLU A 95 2.20 -4.31 -19.55
C GLU A 95 3.58 -3.94 -20.10
N VAL A 96 4.10 -4.83 -20.95
CA VAL A 96 5.33 -4.63 -21.70
C VAL A 96 5.15 -5.00 -23.17
N ALA A 97 5.97 -4.42 -24.03
CA ALA A 97 5.89 -4.63 -25.47
C ALA A 97 6.28 -6.06 -25.90
N ASP A 98 7.23 -6.69 -25.21
CA ASP A 98 7.76 -7.99 -25.57
C ASP A 98 8.38 -8.75 -24.36
N ALA A 99 8.81 -9.98 -24.63
CA ALA A 99 9.44 -10.85 -23.62
C ALA A 99 10.81 -10.34 -23.15
N GLN A 100 11.53 -9.59 -23.98
CA GLN A 100 12.83 -9.02 -23.61
C GLN A 100 12.65 -7.89 -22.59
N ALA A 101 11.67 -7.02 -22.79
CA ALA A 101 11.28 -6.00 -21.83
C ALA A 101 10.82 -6.63 -20.50
N ARG A 102 10.01 -7.70 -20.57
CA ARG A 102 9.60 -8.47 -19.38
C ARG A 102 10.80 -8.99 -18.58
N ALA A 103 11.76 -9.62 -19.25
CA ALA A 103 12.94 -10.19 -18.61
C ALA A 103 13.90 -9.10 -18.07
N THR A 104 13.99 -7.98 -18.78
CA THR A 104 14.80 -6.82 -18.36
C THR A 104 14.23 -6.24 -17.06
N ALA A 105 12.92 -5.97 -16.99
CA ALA A 105 12.28 -5.46 -15.78
C ALA A 105 12.56 -6.35 -14.55
N GLU A 106 12.43 -7.67 -14.71
CA GLU A 106 12.71 -8.63 -13.64
C GLU A 106 14.16 -8.57 -13.17
N ARG A 107 15.11 -8.53 -14.11
CA ARG A 107 16.54 -8.46 -13.80
C ARG A 107 16.89 -7.18 -13.05
N GLU A 108 16.38 -6.03 -13.51
CA GLU A 108 16.65 -4.74 -12.87
C GLU A 108 16.13 -4.70 -11.43
N VAL A 109 14.93 -5.24 -11.18
CA VAL A 109 14.35 -5.29 -9.83
C VAL A 109 15.07 -6.32 -8.96
N LYS A 110 15.44 -7.48 -9.51
CA LYS A 110 16.19 -8.51 -8.79
C LYS A 110 17.59 -8.05 -8.36
N ALA A 111 18.19 -7.12 -9.10
CA ALA A 111 19.50 -6.55 -8.76
C ALA A 111 19.45 -5.56 -7.58
N ILE A 112 18.26 -5.16 -7.12
CA ILE A 112 18.12 -4.24 -5.99
C ILE A 112 18.49 -4.95 -4.69
N GLN A 113 19.42 -4.36 -3.95
CA GLN A 113 19.80 -4.85 -2.63
C GLN A 113 18.58 -4.95 -1.71
N GLY A 114 18.45 -6.10 -1.04
CA GLY A 114 17.37 -6.39 -0.12
C GLY A 114 16.17 -7.07 -0.76
N VAL A 115 16.10 -7.21 -2.09
CA VAL A 115 15.07 -8.06 -2.71
C VAL A 115 15.38 -9.53 -2.46
N LEU A 116 14.43 -10.27 -1.90
CA LEU A 116 14.56 -11.72 -1.66
C LEU A 116 14.06 -12.55 -2.85
N ALA A 117 12.97 -12.11 -3.46
CA ALA A 117 12.37 -12.76 -4.61
C ALA A 117 11.62 -11.74 -5.47
N VAL A 118 11.46 -12.06 -6.76
CA VAL A 118 10.66 -11.27 -7.70
C VAL A 118 9.60 -12.18 -8.30
N GLN A 119 8.33 -11.81 -8.13
CA GLN A 119 7.19 -12.39 -8.81
C GLN A 119 6.86 -11.52 -10.04
N ASN A 120 7.16 -12.03 -11.23
CA ASN A 120 6.98 -11.29 -12.48
C ASN A 120 5.67 -11.68 -13.18
N GLU A 121 4.64 -10.85 -13.00
CA GLU A 121 3.30 -11.03 -13.58
C GLU A 121 3.02 -10.01 -14.70
N LEU A 122 4.08 -9.50 -15.34
CA LEU A 122 3.96 -8.62 -16.50
C LEU A 122 3.34 -9.36 -17.68
N VAL A 123 2.39 -8.70 -18.33
CA VAL A 123 1.71 -9.22 -19.52
C VAL A 123 2.31 -8.57 -20.76
N ILE A 124 2.55 -9.39 -21.80
CA ILE A 124 2.97 -8.87 -23.11
C ILE A 124 1.69 -8.43 -23.83
N SER A 125 1.44 -7.11 -23.83
CA SER A 125 0.21 -6.51 -24.37
C SER A 125 0.42 -5.02 -24.64
N GLY A 126 -0.47 -4.42 -25.44
CA GLY A 126 -0.61 -2.97 -25.48
C GLY A 126 -1.07 -2.41 -24.14
N LEU A 127 -0.76 -1.13 -23.88
CA LEU A 127 -1.04 -0.42 -22.64
C LEU A 127 -2.51 -0.50 -22.23
N SER A 128 -2.77 -0.77 -20.95
CA SER A 128 -4.14 -0.79 -20.42
C SER A 128 -4.84 0.57 -20.57
N ASN A 129 -6.12 0.54 -20.92
CA ASN A 129 -6.94 1.74 -21.06
C ASN A 129 -7.36 2.32 -19.70
N LEU A 130 -7.74 3.61 -19.67
CA LEU A 130 -8.08 4.32 -18.44
C LEU A 130 -9.28 3.68 -17.70
N SER A 131 -10.23 3.10 -18.43
CA SER A 131 -11.40 2.44 -17.86
C SER A 131 -11.06 1.15 -17.11
N ALA A 132 -10.10 0.34 -17.59
CA ALA A 132 -9.60 -0.81 -16.85
C ALA A 132 -9.01 -0.37 -15.50
N ARG A 133 -8.18 0.67 -15.50
CA ARG A 133 -7.54 1.20 -14.29
C ARG A 133 -8.54 1.74 -13.26
N SER A 134 -9.56 2.48 -13.71
CA SER A 134 -10.62 2.95 -12.81
C SER A 134 -11.39 1.78 -12.19
N SER A 135 -11.65 0.71 -12.96
CA SER A 135 -12.29 -0.49 -12.43
C SER A 135 -11.43 -1.18 -11.37
N ASP A 136 -10.11 -1.23 -11.57
CA ASP A 136 -9.18 -1.92 -10.66
C ASP A 136 -9.09 -1.23 -9.29
N VAL A 137 -9.21 0.10 -9.22
CA VAL A 137 -9.28 0.85 -7.95
C VAL A 137 -10.51 0.44 -7.15
N VAL A 138 -11.66 0.33 -7.82
CA VAL A 138 -12.91 -0.10 -7.18
C VAL A 138 -12.82 -1.57 -6.74
N ILE A 139 -12.27 -2.45 -7.58
CA ILE A 139 -12.06 -3.87 -7.24
C ILE A 139 -11.13 -3.98 -6.02
N THR A 140 -9.99 -3.30 -6.03
CA THR A 140 -9.04 -3.30 -4.92
C THR A 140 -9.70 -2.88 -3.62
N THR A 141 -10.52 -1.81 -3.67
CA THR A 141 -11.24 -1.30 -2.50
C THR A 141 -12.25 -2.31 -1.97
N LYS A 142 -13.03 -2.94 -2.86
CA LYS A 142 -13.99 -3.98 -2.49
C LYS A 142 -13.30 -5.20 -1.89
N VAL A 143 -12.21 -5.68 -2.49
CA VAL A 143 -11.43 -6.81 -1.95
C VAL A 143 -10.87 -6.48 -0.57
N LYS A 144 -10.28 -5.29 -0.37
CA LYS A 144 -9.81 -4.86 0.94
C LYS A 144 -10.93 -4.81 1.97
N ALA A 145 -12.10 -4.25 1.61
CA ALA A 145 -13.27 -4.24 2.49
C ALA A 145 -13.73 -5.66 2.84
N SER A 146 -13.83 -6.56 1.87
CA SER A 146 -14.22 -7.95 2.12
C SER A 146 -13.23 -8.71 3.00
N ILE A 147 -11.93 -8.42 2.90
CA ILE A 147 -10.92 -8.97 3.82
C ILE A 147 -11.13 -8.42 5.24
N VAL A 148 -11.37 -7.11 5.39
CA VAL A 148 -11.65 -6.48 6.69
C VAL A 148 -12.91 -7.04 7.34
N ASP A 149 -13.95 -7.31 6.56
CA ASP A 149 -15.22 -7.87 7.06
C ASP A 149 -15.10 -9.35 7.45
N THR A 150 -14.03 -10.03 7.02
CA THR A 150 -13.80 -11.45 7.31
C THR A 150 -13.04 -11.61 8.64
N LYS A 151 -13.76 -12.01 9.70
CA LYS A 151 -13.24 -12.10 11.07
C LYS A 151 -11.97 -12.95 11.24
N ASP A 152 -11.78 -13.95 10.39
CA ASP A 152 -10.64 -14.87 10.44
C ASP A 152 -9.41 -14.39 9.67
N LEU A 153 -9.42 -13.16 9.15
CA LEU A 153 -8.33 -12.54 8.41
C LEU A 153 -7.91 -11.21 9.08
N TYR A 154 -6.61 -11.00 9.17
CA TYR A 154 -6.04 -9.72 9.58
C TYR A 154 -5.66 -8.91 8.36
N SER A 155 -6.34 -7.78 8.10
CA SER A 155 -6.05 -6.96 6.90
C SER A 155 -4.60 -6.48 6.82
N SER A 156 -3.91 -6.29 7.95
CA SER A 156 -2.50 -5.90 8.04
C SER A 156 -1.55 -7.01 7.56
N ALA A 157 -1.97 -8.27 7.58
CA ALA A 157 -1.18 -9.40 7.07
C ALA A 157 -1.20 -9.51 5.54
N PHE A 158 -2.06 -8.74 4.87
CA PHE A 158 -2.25 -8.78 3.42
C PHE A 158 -1.94 -7.44 2.76
N LYS A 159 -1.34 -7.50 1.58
CA LYS A 159 -1.32 -6.41 0.60
C LYS A 159 -2.04 -6.86 -0.66
N VAL A 160 -3.08 -6.11 -1.02
CA VAL A 160 -3.91 -6.36 -2.19
C VAL A 160 -3.48 -5.42 -3.31
N VAL A 161 -3.18 -6.00 -4.48
CA VAL A 161 -2.85 -5.29 -5.72
C VAL A 161 -3.80 -5.79 -6.79
N THR A 162 -4.36 -4.90 -7.61
CA THR A 162 -5.21 -5.29 -8.74
C THR A 162 -4.67 -4.67 -10.01
N GLU A 163 -4.54 -5.49 -11.05
CA GLU A 163 -4.15 -5.07 -12.40
C GLU A 163 -5.03 -5.81 -13.40
N ALA A 164 -5.74 -5.06 -14.25
CA ALA A 164 -6.62 -5.60 -15.28
C ALA A 164 -7.50 -6.73 -14.73
N GLY A 165 -8.28 -6.47 -13.69
CA GLY A 165 -9.19 -7.44 -13.05
C GLY A 165 -8.50 -8.66 -12.41
N THR A 166 -7.17 -8.75 -12.42
CA THR A 166 -6.42 -9.79 -11.71
C THR A 166 -6.02 -9.24 -10.34
N VAL A 167 -6.40 -9.96 -9.29
CA VAL A 167 -6.06 -9.61 -7.91
C VAL A 167 -4.85 -10.42 -7.48
N PHE A 168 -3.78 -9.73 -7.12
CA PHE A 168 -2.59 -10.30 -6.51
C PHE A 168 -2.67 -10.07 -5.00
N LEU A 169 -2.65 -11.17 -4.25
CA LEU A 169 -2.64 -11.14 -2.80
C LEU A 169 -1.23 -11.44 -2.31
N MET A 170 -0.57 -10.45 -1.73
CA MET A 170 0.72 -10.60 -1.06
C MET A 170 0.51 -10.67 0.44
N GLY A 171 1.40 -11.35 1.17
CA GLY A 171 1.26 -11.47 2.62
C GLY A 171 2.15 -12.54 3.25
N ARG A 172 2.37 -12.45 4.56
CA ARG A 172 2.96 -13.51 5.39
C ARG A 172 1.83 -14.20 6.15
N VAL A 173 1.38 -15.37 5.66
CA VAL A 173 0.10 -15.94 6.08
C VAL A 173 0.16 -17.44 6.27
N THR A 174 -0.77 -18.01 7.03
CA THR A 174 -0.90 -19.48 7.05
C THR A 174 -1.62 -19.96 5.80
N HIS A 175 -1.51 -21.26 5.47
CA HIS A 175 -2.23 -21.83 4.33
C HIS A 175 -3.75 -21.60 4.45
N ARG A 176 -4.30 -21.75 5.66
CA ARG A 176 -5.72 -21.51 5.95
C ARG A 176 -6.12 -20.08 5.62
N GLU A 177 -5.35 -19.10 6.07
CA GLU A 177 -5.60 -17.69 5.82
C GLU A 177 -5.46 -17.33 4.34
N GLY A 178 -4.40 -17.81 3.67
CA GLY A 178 -4.17 -17.56 2.26
C GLY A 178 -5.27 -18.16 1.36
N ASP A 179 -5.77 -19.34 1.70
CA ASP A 179 -6.87 -19.97 0.98
C ASP A 179 -8.20 -19.25 1.21
N LEU A 180 -8.47 -18.83 2.45
CA LEU A 180 -9.65 -18.05 2.78
C LEU A 180 -9.63 -16.69 2.08
N ALA A 181 -8.52 -15.95 2.16
CA ALA A 181 -8.37 -14.66 1.50
C ALA A 181 -8.54 -14.75 -0.01
N ALA A 182 -8.01 -15.81 -0.64
CA ALA A 182 -8.19 -16.02 -2.07
C ALA A 182 -9.65 -16.31 -2.45
N ARG A 183 -10.39 -17.09 -1.64
CA ARG A 183 -11.83 -17.32 -1.85
C ARG A 183 -12.64 -16.04 -1.68
N VAL A 184 -12.34 -15.25 -0.65
CA VAL A 184 -12.99 -13.96 -0.40
C VAL A 184 -12.76 -13.01 -1.58
N ALA A 185 -11.51 -12.86 -2.04
CA ALA A 185 -11.19 -12.03 -3.19
C ALA A 185 -11.88 -12.52 -4.47
N ALA A 186 -11.91 -13.83 -4.72
CA ALA A 186 -12.56 -14.41 -5.89
C ALA A 186 -14.08 -14.18 -5.90
N GLY A 187 -14.72 -14.00 -4.74
CA GLY A 187 -16.14 -13.68 -4.63
C GLY A 187 -16.50 -12.22 -4.95
N VAL A 188 -15.52 -11.34 -5.10
CA VAL A 188 -15.76 -9.92 -5.40
C VAL A 188 -16.10 -9.72 -6.87
N ASN A 189 -17.24 -9.07 -7.13
CA ASN A 189 -17.66 -8.71 -8.49
C ASN A 189 -16.58 -7.90 -9.23
N GLY A 190 -16.21 -8.37 -10.43
CA GLY A 190 -15.19 -7.77 -11.29
C GLY A 190 -13.82 -8.45 -11.20
N VAL A 191 -13.60 -9.32 -10.21
CA VAL A 191 -12.37 -10.13 -10.13
C VAL A 191 -12.43 -11.23 -11.19
N ARG A 192 -11.40 -11.28 -12.04
CA ARG A 192 -11.25 -12.29 -13.12
C ARG A 192 -10.33 -13.43 -12.73
N LYS A 193 -9.29 -13.12 -11.96
CA LYS A 193 -8.26 -14.08 -11.52
C LYS A 193 -7.72 -13.64 -10.17
N VAL A 194 -7.39 -14.61 -9.33
CA VAL A 194 -6.66 -14.37 -8.08
C VAL A 194 -5.31 -15.08 -8.16
N VAL A 195 -4.23 -14.34 -7.89
CA VAL A 195 -2.86 -14.86 -7.82
C VAL A 195 -2.38 -14.72 -6.38
N LYS A 196 -1.95 -15.84 -5.80
CA LYS A 196 -1.42 -15.90 -4.44
C LYS A 196 0.09 -15.67 -4.47
N VAL A 197 0.54 -14.58 -3.87
CA VAL A 197 1.95 -14.19 -3.75
C VAL A 197 2.32 -14.17 -2.27
N PHE A 198 2.08 -15.30 -1.61
CA PHE A 198 2.23 -15.44 -0.17
C PHE A 198 3.55 -16.05 0.22
N GLU A 199 4.08 -15.58 1.34
CA GLU A 199 5.05 -16.31 2.14
C GLU A 199 4.27 -17.09 3.21
N TYR A 200 4.29 -18.42 3.11
CA TYR A 200 3.54 -19.25 4.04
C TYR A 200 4.32 -19.46 5.34
N ILE A 201 3.63 -19.24 6.47
CA ILE A 201 4.12 -19.53 7.82
C ILE A 201 3.25 -20.60 8.47
N THR A 202 3.82 -21.32 9.42
CA THR A 202 3.09 -22.28 10.25
C THR A 202 2.20 -21.58 11.28
N GLU A 203 1.20 -22.29 11.79
CA GLU A 203 0.31 -21.77 12.85
C GLU A 203 1.09 -21.47 14.16
N ASP A 204 2.17 -22.21 14.44
CA ASP A 204 2.98 -21.99 15.65
C ASP A 204 3.94 -20.81 15.50
N GLU A 205 4.51 -20.59 14.31
CA GLU A 205 5.24 -19.36 14.00
C GLU A 205 4.33 -18.14 14.09
N LEU A 206 3.09 -18.25 13.59
CA LEU A 206 2.10 -17.18 13.72
C LEU A 206 1.85 -16.82 15.18
N LYS A 207 1.59 -17.81 16.05
CA LYS A 207 1.40 -17.57 17.49
C LYS A 207 2.61 -16.89 18.11
N THR A 208 3.82 -17.31 17.74
CA THR A 208 5.07 -16.73 18.25
C THR A 208 5.24 -15.26 17.85
N MET A 209 4.90 -14.93 16.59
CA MET A 209 4.92 -13.57 16.08
C MET A 209 3.89 -12.67 16.78
N LEU A 210 2.68 -13.17 17.02
CA LEU A 210 1.63 -12.43 17.72
C LEU A 210 1.90 -12.28 19.23
N ALA A 211 2.63 -13.22 19.84
CA ALA A 211 2.96 -13.20 21.26
C ALA A 211 4.12 -12.26 21.61
N THR A 212 4.95 -11.86 20.64
CA THR A 212 6.12 -11.02 20.86
C THR A 212 5.85 -9.58 20.39
N PRO A 213 5.43 -8.65 21.28
CA PRO A 213 5.46 -7.23 20.92
C PRO A 213 6.92 -6.82 20.71
N SER A 214 7.23 -6.19 19.58
CA SER A 214 8.57 -5.75 19.15
C SER A 214 9.42 -5.23 20.31
N LYS A 215 10.35 -6.05 20.80
CA LYS A 215 11.38 -5.70 21.82
C LYS A 215 12.79 -5.70 21.23
N VAL A 216 12.95 -5.57 19.91
CA VAL A 216 14.28 -5.72 19.28
C VAL A 216 15.03 -4.39 19.08
N ASP A 217 14.37 -3.23 19.13
CA ASP A 217 15.03 -1.98 18.71
C ASP A 217 15.43 -1.01 19.85
N LEU A 218 15.76 -1.50 21.07
CA LEU A 218 16.23 -0.62 22.17
C LEU A 218 17.60 -0.96 22.76
N ASN A 219 18.33 -1.96 22.25
CA ASN A 219 19.55 -2.44 22.90
C ASN A 219 20.83 -2.41 22.03
N GLU A 220 20.90 -1.57 20.99
CA GLU A 220 22.14 -1.40 20.19
C GLU A 220 22.74 0.03 20.21
N GLU A 221 22.31 0.91 21.13
CA GLU A 221 22.95 2.23 21.33
C GLU A 221 23.69 2.35 22.68
N ASN A 222 24.30 1.25 23.15
CA ASN A 222 25.29 1.31 24.22
C ASN A 222 26.24 0.09 24.16
N LYS A 223 27.21 0.13 23.24
CA LYS A 223 28.52 -0.48 23.46
C LYS A 223 29.60 0.19 22.61
#